data_AF-A0A3Q9RRC1-F1
#
_entry.id   AF-A0A3Q9RRC1-F1
#
_cell.length_a   1.000
_cell.length_b   1.000
_cell.length_c   1.000
_cell.angle_alpha   90.00
_cell.angle_beta   90.00
_cell.angle_gamma   90.00
#
_symmetry.space_group_name_H-M   'P 1'
#
loop_
_entity.id
_entity.type
_entity.pdbx_description
1 polymer ?
#
loop_
_entity_poly.entity_id
_entity_poly.type
_entity_poly.pdbx_seq_one_letter_code
_entity_poly.pdbx_strand_id
1 'polypeptide(L)'
;MTHLVIGNVSGIERGTKKNEQKKRKQNKVRRQQLSLWNQGKIKQKLTYKAKLKGIHVTETEESYTSQDCPFCGGRHRAKGRTFICSVHKTKIHRDVNGAQNIARKQHHMAVQPLVSVVFKQPVWYQRFLSKKQGDSSLEDKPPTGKSIAGRTA
;
A
#
# COMPACT_ATOMS: atom_id res chain seq x y z
N MET A 1 4.35 -11.66 -23.09
CA MET A 1 5.54 -11.65 -22.22
C MET A 1 5.13 -11.16 -20.83
N THR A 2 5.61 -11.79 -19.75
CA THR A 2 5.22 -11.45 -18.38
C THR A 2 6.30 -10.58 -17.74
N HIS A 3 5.91 -9.43 -17.21
CA HIS A 3 6.80 -8.47 -16.54
C HIS A 3 6.49 -8.40 -15.05
N LEU A 4 7.54 -8.39 -14.23
CA LEU A 4 7.48 -8.22 -12.78
C LEU A 4 8.27 -6.98 -12.41
N VAL A 5 7.60 -6.02 -11.77
CA VAL A 5 8.21 -4.76 -11.34
C VAL A 5 8.44 -4.79 -9.83
N ILE A 6 9.64 -4.43 -9.39
CA ILE A 6 10.05 -4.37 -7.99
C ILE A 6 10.38 -2.91 -7.64
N GLY A 7 9.86 -2.44 -6.51
CA GLY A 7 10.23 -1.15 -5.96
C GLY A 7 11.64 -1.15 -5.35
N ASN A 8 12.43 -0.14 -5.70
CA ASN A 8 13.72 0.11 -5.11
C ASN A 8 13.55 0.90 -3.81
N VAL A 9 13.78 0.24 -2.67
CA VAL A 9 13.85 0.89 -1.35
C VAL A 9 15.28 1.10 -0.85
N SER A 10 16.28 1.06 -1.73
CA SER A 10 17.64 1.43 -1.36
C SER A 10 17.67 2.83 -0.74
N GLY A 11 18.38 2.98 0.37
CA GLY A 11 18.51 4.28 1.03
C GLY A 11 17.50 4.55 2.14
N ILE A 12 16.51 3.70 2.39
CA ILE A 12 15.64 3.82 3.59
C ILE A 12 16.41 3.74 4.92
N GLU A 13 17.62 3.20 4.86
CA GLU A 13 18.57 3.10 5.98
C GLU A 13 19.35 4.41 6.20
N ARG A 14 19.52 5.20 5.12
CA ARG A 14 20.30 6.45 5.08
C ARG A 14 19.41 7.61 5.55
N GLY A 15 19.87 8.38 6.54
CA GLY A 15 19.08 9.48 7.14
C GLY A 15 18.64 9.22 8.59
N THR A 16 19.10 8.12 9.18
CA THR A 16 18.98 7.87 10.62
C THR A 16 19.82 8.80 11.51
N LYS A 17 20.63 9.71 10.93
CA LYS A 17 21.66 10.50 11.63
C LYS A 17 21.48 12.04 11.68
N LYS A 18 20.34 12.64 11.27
CA LYS A 18 20.22 14.12 11.21
C LYS A 18 19.71 14.86 12.46
N ASN A 19 19.58 14.23 13.63
CA ASN A 19 19.47 14.94 14.92
C ASN A 19 19.61 13.98 16.10
N GLU A 20 20.62 14.19 16.93
CA GLU A 20 21.23 13.13 17.74
C GLU A 20 20.51 12.83 19.06
N GLN A 21 19.81 13.82 19.63
CA GLN A 21 19.23 13.71 20.98
C GLN A 21 17.76 13.29 21.00
N LYS A 22 16.90 13.82 20.10
CA LYS A 22 15.43 13.63 20.17
C LYS A 22 14.89 12.36 19.50
N LYS A 23 15.71 11.62 18.72
CA LYS A 23 15.28 10.45 17.91
C LYS A 23 15.77 9.08 18.42
N ARG A 24 16.64 9.00 19.44
CA ARG A 24 17.38 7.77 19.79
C ARG A 24 16.51 6.55 20.13
N LYS A 25 15.39 6.69 20.85
CA LYS A 25 14.52 5.56 21.24
C LYS A 25 13.65 5.01 20.10
N GLN A 26 12.88 5.85 19.39
CA GLN A 26 11.98 5.41 18.31
C GLN A 26 12.73 4.87 17.07
N ASN A 27 13.98 5.29 16.85
CA ASN A 27 14.77 4.86 15.70
C ASN A 27 15.49 3.50 15.94
N LYS A 28 15.62 3.02 17.20
CA LYS A 28 16.27 1.74 17.50
C LYS A 28 15.45 0.56 16.97
N VAL A 29 14.15 0.52 17.27
CA VAL A 29 13.24 -0.54 16.80
C VAL A 29 13.20 -0.58 15.27
N ARG A 30 13.06 0.57 14.62
CA ARG A 30 13.08 0.66 13.15
C ARG A 30 14.40 0.15 12.57
N ARG A 31 15.55 0.55 13.12
CA ARG A 31 16.86 0.06 12.65
C ARG A 31 17.01 -1.45 12.82
N GLN A 32 16.54 -2.00 13.93
CA GLN A 32 16.54 -3.44 14.15
C GLN A 32 15.62 -4.16 13.14
N GLN A 33 14.43 -3.63 12.88
CA GLN A 33 13.54 -4.17 11.85
C GLN A 33 14.18 -4.16 10.46
N LEU A 34 14.86 -3.05 10.11
CA LEU A 34 15.58 -2.94 8.84
C LEU A 34 16.77 -3.91 8.77
N SER A 35 17.53 -4.08 9.86
CA SER A 35 18.68 -5.01 9.88
C SER A 35 18.26 -6.47 9.77
N LEU A 36 17.08 -6.83 10.30
CA LEU A 36 16.51 -8.16 10.14
C LEU A 36 15.95 -8.38 8.73
N TRP A 37 15.63 -7.32 7.99
CA TRP A 37 15.04 -7.41 6.67
C TRP A 37 16.10 -7.62 5.58
N ASN A 38 16.30 -8.88 5.20
CA ASN A 38 17.24 -9.27 4.14
C ASN A 38 16.71 -9.00 2.72
N GLN A 39 16.48 -7.73 2.37
CA GLN A 39 15.91 -7.34 1.09
C GLN A 39 16.72 -7.85 -0.12
N GLY A 40 18.06 -7.75 -0.06
CA GLY A 40 18.93 -8.19 -1.15
C GLY A 40 18.78 -9.68 -1.48
N LYS A 41 18.73 -10.54 -0.45
CA LYS A 41 18.52 -11.99 -0.63
C LYS A 41 17.14 -12.30 -1.23
N ILE A 42 16.11 -11.56 -0.82
CA ILE A 42 14.75 -11.71 -1.37
C ILE A 42 14.74 -11.34 -2.86
N LYS A 43 15.33 -10.20 -3.23
CA LYS A 43 15.46 -9.77 -4.63
C LYS A 43 16.20 -10.80 -5.48
N GLN A 44 17.36 -11.28 -5.02
CA GLN A 44 18.15 -12.29 -5.73
C GLN A 44 17.34 -13.57 -6.00
N LYS A 45 16.69 -14.12 -4.97
CA LYS A 45 15.85 -15.33 -5.11
C LYS A 45 14.68 -15.09 -6.06
N LEU A 46 14.07 -13.92 -5.99
CA LEU A 46 12.94 -13.56 -6.84
C LEU A 46 13.37 -13.44 -8.31
N THR A 47 14.46 -12.73 -8.59
CA THR A 47 15.03 -12.59 -9.95
C THR A 47 15.44 -13.93 -10.54
N TYR A 48 16.13 -14.76 -9.75
CA TYR A 48 16.51 -16.11 -10.18
C TYR A 48 15.28 -16.96 -10.55
N LYS A 49 14.27 -17.05 -9.67
CA LYS A 49 13.06 -17.84 -9.93
C LYS A 49 12.21 -17.28 -11.07
N ALA A 50 12.16 -15.97 -11.21
CA ALA A 50 11.47 -15.31 -12.33
C ALA A 50 12.14 -15.66 -13.66
N LYS A 51 13.47 -15.61 -13.72
CA LYS A 51 14.25 -15.98 -14.91
C LYS A 51 14.00 -17.43 -15.34
N LEU A 52 13.92 -18.36 -14.39
CA LEU A 52 13.58 -19.77 -14.69
C LEU A 52 12.20 -19.93 -15.35
N LYS A 53 11.27 -19.02 -15.09
CA LYS A 53 9.92 -19.01 -15.67
C LYS A 53 9.80 -18.09 -16.89
N GLY A 54 10.89 -17.52 -17.38
CA GLY A 54 10.87 -16.55 -18.48
C GLY A 54 10.19 -15.22 -18.15
N ILE A 55 10.10 -14.86 -16.86
CA ILE A 55 9.51 -13.58 -16.41
C ILE A 55 10.63 -12.53 -16.34
N HIS A 56 10.39 -11.37 -16.97
CA HIS A 56 11.34 -10.26 -16.95
C HIS A 56 11.15 -9.43 -15.67
N VAL A 57 12.23 -9.21 -14.92
CA VAL A 57 12.20 -8.46 -13.65
C VAL A 57 12.86 -7.10 -13.84
N THR A 58 12.16 -6.03 -13.47
CA THR A 58 12.66 -4.66 -13.54
C THR A 58 12.53 -3.96 -12.20
N GLU A 59 13.52 -3.12 -11.88
CA GLU A 59 13.54 -2.35 -10.64
C GLU A 59 13.20 -0.88 -10.91
N THR A 60 12.34 -0.28 -10.08
CA THR A 60 11.78 1.06 -10.29
C THR A 60 11.77 1.86 -8.98
N GLU A 61 11.87 3.18 -9.05
CA GLU A 61 11.91 4.06 -7.89
C GLU A 61 10.63 4.01 -7.03
N GLU A 62 10.74 3.61 -5.76
CA GLU A 62 9.58 3.40 -4.87
C GLU A 62 9.12 4.67 -4.13
N SER A 63 9.88 5.77 -4.20
CA SER A 63 9.56 7.01 -3.49
C SER A 63 8.10 7.46 -3.66
N TYR A 64 7.43 7.76 -2.56
CA TYR A 64 6.04 8.28 -2.48
C TYR A 64 4.91 7.39 -3.05
N THR A 65 5.20 6.17 -3.52
CA THR A 65 4.20 5.24 -4.09
C THR A 65 3.04 4.92 -3.14
N SER A 66 3.29 4.91 -1.83
CA SER A 66 2.28 4.67 -0.80
C SER A 66 1.46 5.91 -0.39
N GLN A 67 1.71 7.06 -1.02
CA GLN A 67 1.06 8.36 -0.77
C GLN A 67 0.46 8.97 -2.04
N ASP A 68 0.97 8.62 -3.21
CA ASP A 68 0.44 9.13 -4.47
C ASP A 68 -0.87 8.41 -4.82
N CYS A 69 -1.86 9.15 -5.33
CA CYS A 69 -3.13 8.59 -5.77
C CYS A 69 -3.07 8.24 -7.25
N PRO A 70 -3.49 7.02 -7.66
CA PRO A 70 -3.49 6.65 -9.06
C PRO A 70 -4.53 7.39 -9.91
N PHE A 71 -5.56 7.97 -9.29
CA PHE A 71 -6.65 8.64 -9.99
C PHE A 71 -6.47 10.15 -10.09
N CYS A 72 -6.30 10.85 -8.96
CA CYS A 72 -6.15 12.31 -8.98
C CYS A 72 -4.72 12.77 -9.25
N GLY A 73 -3.73 11.87 -9.27
CA GLY A 73 -2.31 12.22 -9.40
C GLY A 73 -1.72 12.98 -8.21
N GLY A 74 -2.55 13.40 -7.25
CA GLY A 74 -2.14 14.13 -6.07
C GLY A 74 -1.53 13.22 -4.99
N ARG A 75 -0.71 13.84 -4.13
CA ARG A 75 -0.12 13.19 -2.95
C ARG A 75 -0.99 13.40 -1.71
N HIS A 76 -1.27 12.32 -0.99
CA HIS A 76 -2.11 12.35 0.20
C HIS A 76 -1.40 11.74 1.41
N ARG A 77 -1.71 12.28 2.59
CA ARG A 77 -1.14 11.79 3.85
C ARG A 77 -1.78 10.46 4.21
N ALA A 78 -1.05 9.37 4.05
CA ALA A 78 -1.46 8.06 4.52
C ALA A 78 -1.13 7.88 6.02
N LYS A 79 -2.09 7.36 6.79
CA LYS A 79 -1.89 6.95 8.19
C LYS A 79 -2.33 5.49 8.34
N GLY A 80 -1.44 4.64 8.84
CA GLY A 80 -1.70 3.21 9.01
C GLY A 80 -1.75 2.44 7.69
N ARG A 81 -2.60 1.40 7.63
CA ARG A 81 -2.74 0.47 6.49
C ARG A 81 -3.72 0.92 5.41
N THR A 82 -4.45 2.01 5.65
CA THR A 82 -5.46 2.51 4.72
C THR A 82 -4.95 3.75 4.01
N PHE A 83 -5.12 3.80 2.69
CA PHE A 83 -4.99 5.00 1.88
C PHE A 83 -6.37 5.59 1.60
N ILE A 84 -6.51 6.91 1.76
CA ILE A 84 -7.74 7.64 1.47
C ILE A 84 -7.39 8.81 0.56
N CYS A 85 -8.04 8.89 -0.61
CA CYS A 85 -7.92 10.04 -1.51
C CYS A 85 -8.78 11.20 -1.00
N SER A 86 -8.20 12.40 -0.83
CA SER A 86 -8.99 13.55 -0.37
C SER A 86 -9.92 14.12 -1.44
N VAL A 87 -9.59 13.92 -2.72
CA VAL A 87 -10.33 14.41 -3.89
C VAL A 87 -11.53 13.51 -4.17
N HIS A 88 -11.29 12.23 -4.47
CA HIS A 88 -12.33 11.28 -4.86
C HIS A 88 -12.96 10.52 -3.69
N LYS A 89 -12.49 10.76 -2.45
CA LYS A 89 -12.91 10.03 -1.24
C LYS A 89 -12.83 8.51 -1.36
N THR A 90 -11.94 8.01 -2.22
CA THR A 90 -11.72 6.57 -2.41
C THR A 90 -10.85 6.00 -1.29
N LYS A 91 -11.17 4.78 -0.85
CA LYS A 91 -10.45 4.05 0.20
C LYS A 91 -9.89 2.74 -0.35
N ILE A 92 -8.59 2.52 -0.17
CA ILE A 92 -7.90 1.29 -0.58
C ILE A 92 -6.84 0.91 0.45
N HIS A 93 -6.45 -0.36 0.47
CA HIS A 93 -5.31 -0.81 1.25
C HIS A 93 -4.02 -0.15 0.73
N ARG A 94 -3.16 0.31 1.63
CA ARG A 94 -1.99 1.11 1.29
C ARG A 94 -0.97 0.33 0.46
N ASP A 95 -0.75 -0.95 0.78
CA ASP A 95 0.20 -1.80 0.06
C ASP A 95 -0.26 -2.05 -1.38
N VAL A 96 -1.57 -2.13 -1.56
CA VAL A 96 -2.21 -2.29 -2.86
C VAL A 96 -2.04 -1.04 -3.71
N ASN A 97 -2.29 0.15 -3.13
CA ASN A 97 -2.02 1.43 -3.77
C ASN A 97 -0.54 1.59 -4.14
N GLY A 98 0.36 1.20 -3.22
CA GLY A 98 1.81 1.19 -3.45
C GLY A 98 2.20 0.33 -4.64
N ALA A 99 1.73 -0.92 -4.70
CA ALA A 99 2.00 -1.84 -5.81
C ALA A 99 1.51 -1.29 -7.15
N GLN A 100 0.30 -0.72 -7.20
CA GLN A 100 -0.23 -0.07 -8.40
C GLN A 100 0.67 1.08 -8.86
N ASN A 101 1.12 1.93 -7.95
CA ASN A 101 1.96 3.07 -8.29
C ASN A 101 3.37 2.68 -8.71
N ILE A 102 3.96 1.62 -8.14
CA ILE A 102 5.23 1.06 -8.62
C ILE A 102 5.08 0.63 -10.09
N ALA A 103 4.01 -0.10 -10.42
CA ALA A 103 3.74 -0.52 -11.79
C ALA A 103 3.53 0.68 -12.74
N ARG A 104 2.78 1.71 -12.30
CA ARG A 104 2.52 2.93 -13.09
C ARG A 104 3.75 3.78 -13.34
N LYS A 105 4.74 3.77 -12.44
CA LYS A 105 6.02 4.47 -12.65
C LYS A 105 6.86 3.77 -13.72
N GLN A 106 6.87 2.45 -13.73
CA GLN A 106 7.64 1.67 -14.71
C GLN A 106 6.98 1.70 -16.08
N HIS A 107 5.66 1.50 -16.10
CA HIS A 107 4.85 1.57 -17.28
C HIS A 107 4.13 2.91 -17.25
N HIS A 108 4.83 3.97 -17.67
CA HIS A 108 4.18 5.23 -17.99
C HIS A 108 2.99 4.90 -18.87
N MET A 109 1.78 5.08 -18.33
CA MET A 109 0.55 4.83 -19.06
C MET A 109 0.41 5.93 -20.14
N ALA A 110 1.26 5.89 -21.16
CA ALA A 110 0.79 6.20 -22.50
C ALA A 110 -0.38 5.24 -22.70
N VAL A 111 -1.58 5.79 -22.76
CA VAL A 111 -2.76 5.03 -23.15
C VAL A 111 -2.44 4.47 -24.53
N GLN A 112 -1.94 3.22 -24.57
CA GLN A 112 -1.98 2.38 -25.75
C GLN A 112 -3.33 1.68 -25.62
N PRO A 113 -4.40 2.20 -26.25
CA PRO A 113 -5.60 1.38 -26.40
C PRO A 113 -5.16 0.19 -27.26
N LEU A 114 -5.55 -1.03 -26.88
CA LEU A 114 -5.15 -2.30 -27.52
C LEU A 114 -3.83 -2.94 -27.11
N VAL A 115 -3.52 -2.97 -25.81
CA VAL A 115 -2.96 -4.21 -25.26
C VAL A 115 -3.88 -4.69 -24.17
N SER A 116 -4.38 -5.92 -24.28
CA SER A 116 -5.12 -6.64 -23.24
C SER A 116 -4.20 -6.93 -22.06
N VAL A 117 -3.66 -5.89 -21.44
CA VAL A 117 -3.03 -5.97 -20.13
C VAL A 117 -4.17 -6.27 -19.18
N VAL A 118 -4.36 -7.56 -18.89
CA VAL A 118 -5.21 -7.99 -17.78
C VAL A 118 -4.49 -7.60 -16.49
N PHE A 119 -4.46 -6.31 -16.21
CA PHE A 119 -4.21 -5.85 -14.86
C PHE A 119 -5.46 -6.27 -14.09
N LYS A 120 -5.39 -7.39 -13.36
CA LYS A 120 -6.38 -7.69 -12.32
C LYS A 120 -6.27 -6.56 -11.31
N GLN A 121 -7.04 -5.49 -11.52
CA GLN A 121 -7.09 -4.38 -10.59
C GLN A 121 -7.42 -4.96 -9.22
N PRO A 122 -6.58 -4.73 -8.21
CA PRO A 122 -6.90 -5.19 -6.87
C PRO A 122 -8.21 -4.53 -6.43
N VAL A 123 -9.08 -5.36 -5.88
CA VAL A 123 -10.48 -5.05 -5.62
C VAL A 123 -10.55 -3.85 -4.67
N TRP A 124 -11.05 -2.72 -5.17
CA TRP A 124 -11.30 -1.54 -4.36
C TRP A 124 -12.42 -1.87 -3.38
N TYR A 125 -12.19 -1.69 -2.07
CA TYR A 125 -13.23 -1.94 -1.07
C TYR A 125 -14.43 -0.98 -1.23
N GLN A 126 -14.19 0.27 -1.63
CA GLN A 126 -15.23 1.25 -1.95
C GLN A 126 -14.77 2.17 -3.10
N ARG A 127 -15.44 2.04 -4.24
CA ARG A 127 -15.22 2.85 -5.45
C ARG A 127 -16.37 3.84 -5.55
N PHE A 128 -16.06 5.14 -5.44
CA PHE A 128 -17.01 6.26 -5.41
C PHE A 128 -18.01 6.21 -4.24
N LEU A 129 -17.79 7.03 -3.21
CA LEU A 129 -18.87 7.40 -2.29
C LEU A 129 -19.79 8.38 -3.03
N SER A 130 -20.62 7.88 -3.95
CA SER A 130 -21.81 8.63 -4.35
C SER A 130 -22.68 8.75 -3.10
N LYS A 131 -23.05 9.97 -2.71
CA LYS A 131 -24.14 10.17 -1.76
C LYS A 131 -25.38 9.55 -2.40
N LYS A 132 -25.78 8.35 -1.97
CA LYS A 132 -27.17 7.93 -2.16
C LYS A 132 -28.03 8.86 -1.31
N GLN A 133 -28.67 9.83 -1.94
CA GLN A 133 -29.91 10.38 -1.44
C GLN A 133 -30.92 9.23 -1.39
N GLY A 134 -31.54 9.04 -0.23
CA GLY A 134 -32.80 8.32 0.01
C GLY A 134 -32.87 6.85 -0.44
N ASP A 135 -32.86 5.93 0.53
CA ASP A 135 -34.11 5.20 0.78
C ASP A 135 -34.16 4.70 2.22
N SER A 136 -35.33 4.88 2.81
CA SER A 136 -35.71 4.55 4.18
C SER A 136 -35.81 3.04 4.42
N SER A 137 -35.75 2.66 5.70
CA SER A 137 -36.18 1.37 6.30
C SER A 137 -35.18 0.20 6.31
N LEU A 138 -34.53 -0.01 7.46
CA LEU A 138 -34.81 -1.10 8.42
C LEU A 138 -33.67 -1.14 9.45
N GLU A 139 -33.98 -0.72 10.68
CA GLU A 139 -33.07 -0.84 11.82
C GLU A 139 -33.13 -2.26 12.40
N ASP A 140 -32.09 -3.05 12.19
CA ASP A 140 -31.88 -4.26 13.00
C ASP A 140 -30.89 -3.93 14.11
N LYS A 141 -31.43 -3.53 15.27
CA LYS A 141 -30.67 -3.42 16.52
C LYS A 141 -30.27 -4.84 16.98
N PRO A 142 -29.00 -5.10 17.30
CA PRO A 142 -28.60 -6.36 17.91
C PRO A 142 -29.19 -6.48 19.34
N PRO A 143 -29.65 -7.67 19.77
CA PRO A 143 -30.37 -7.83 21.03
C PRO A 143 -29.46 -7.56 22.23
N THR A 144 -29.98 -6.76 23.16
CA THR A 144 -29.40 -6.49 24.48
C THR A 144 -29.41 -7.75 25.34
N GLY A 145 -28.27 -8.41 25.47
CA GLY A 145 -28.03 -9.42 26.50
C GLY A 145 -27.72 -8.76 27.85
N LYS A 146 -28.48 -9.08 28.88
CA LYS A 146 -28.32 -8.57 30.25
C LYS A 146 -26.95 -8.97 30.82
N SER A 147 -26.10 -8.00 31.17
CA SER A 147 -24.89 -8.28 31.97
C SER A 147 -25.31 -8.49 33.43
N ILE A 148 -25.23 -9.73 33.91
CA ILE A 148 -25.37 -10.02 35.34
C ILE A 148 -24.09 -9.51 36.03
N ALA A 149 -24.27 -8.52 36.89
CA ALA A 149 -23.24 -7.97 37.74
C ALA A 149 -22.73 -9.02 38.74
N GLY A 150 -21.46 -9.41 38.61
CA GLY A 150 -20.69 -10.06 39.68
C GLY A 150 -19.80 -9.01 40.34
N ARG A 151 -20.16 -8.62 41.58
CA ARG A 151 -19.45 -7.66 42.42
C ARG A 151 -18.07 -8.18 42.84
N THR A 152 -17.14 -7.24 42.97
CA THR A 152 -15.88 -7.36 43.70
C THR A 152 -16.09 -7.78 45.16
N ALA A 153 -15.21 -8.65 45.65
CA ALA A 153 -14.59 -8.57 46.96
C ALA A 153 -13.09 -8.86 46.76
#